data_AF-A0A949DXS6-F1
#
_entry.id   AF-A0A949DXS6-F1
#
_cell.length_a   1.000
_cell.length_b   1.000
_cell.length_c   1.000
_cell.angle_alpha   90.00
_cell.angle_beta   90.00
_cell.angle_gamma   90.00
#
_symmetry.space_group_name_H-M   'P 1'
#
loop_
_entity.id
_entity.type
_entity.pdbx_description
1 polymer ?
#
loop_
_entity_poly.entity_id
_entity_poly.type
_entity_poly.pdbx_seq_one_letter_code
_entity_poly.pdbx_strand_id
1 'polypeptide(L)'
;MLTALETSIFDSIAGLPLHPLVVHFVVVLLPVAALGLILEIIAPKLADRYGWLTILVLAVGTAAAFVSQQAGEALALRVGEPQLHATLGRMLPWAAAALFVVAVIWLPLHRRAYKTLEHRSGAST
;
A
#
# COMPACT_ATOMS: atom_id res chain seq x y z
N MET A 1 1.52 32.05 8.36
CA MET A 1 0.96 31.85 7.00
C MET A 1 1.19 30.45 6.43
N LEU A 2 2.20 29.69 6.88
CA LEU A 2 2.43 28.30 6.42
C LEU A 2 1.28 27.33 6.79
N THR A 3 0.69 27.50 7.98
CA THR A 3 -0.39 26.64 8.51
C THR A 3 -1.68 26.67 7.67
N ALA A 4 -1.99 27.80 7.02
CA ALA A 4 -3.17 27.96 6.17
C ALA A 4 -3.00 27.28 4.81
N LEU A 5 -1.76 27.16 4.32
CA LEU A 5 -1.48 26.45 3.06
C LEU A 5 -1.45 24.93 3.29
N GLU A 6 -0.97 24.47 4.45
CA GLU A 6 -1.11 23.06 4.83
C GLU A 6 -2.59 22.66 4.86
N THR A 7 -3.43 23.42 5.57
CA THR A 7 -4.87 23.13 5.64
C THR A 7 -5.56 23.17 4.28
N SER A 8 -5.20 24.10 3.38
CA SER A 8 -5.82 24.17 2.04
C SER A 8 -5.41 23.01 1.11
N ILE A 9 -4.16 22.55 1.18
CA ILE A 9 -3.69 21.42 0.38
C ILE A 9 -4.37 20.13 0.85
N PHE A 10 -4.53 19.94 2.17
CA PHE A 10 -5.26 18.79 2.72
C PHE A 10 -6.78 18.84 2.48
N ASP A 11 -7.37 20.03 2.31
CA ASP A 11 -8.80 20.18 2.02
C ASP A 11 -9.12 20.04 0.51
N SER A 12 -8.26 20.50 -0.42
CA SER A 12 -8.57 20.46 -1.87
C SER A 12 -7.37 20.48 -2.81
N ILE A 13 -7.45 19.72 -3.90
CA ILE A 13 -6.57 19.86 -5.08
C ILE A 13 -7.45 20.16 -6.29
N ALA A 14 -7.11 21.20 -7.05
CA ALA A 14 -7.85 21.63 -8.26
C ALA A 14 -9.35 21.91 -8.04
N GLY A 15 -9.75 22.34 -6.84
CA GLY A 15 -11.15 22.66 -6.49
C GLY A 15 -12.03 21.46 -6.13
N LEU A 16 -11.46 20.25 -6.11
CA LEU A 16 -12.13 19.03 -5.63
C LEU A 16 -11.64 18.69 -4.21
N PRO A 17 -12.53 18.21 -3.33
CA PRO A 17 -12.09 17.76 -2.01
C PRO A 17 -11.02 16.70 -2.17
N LEU A 18 -9.86 16.91 -1.53
CA LEU A 18 -8.71 16.01 -1.67
C LEU A 18 -9.05 14.60 -1.16
N HIS A 19 -9.90 14.56 -0.13
CA HIS A 19 -10.25 13.35 0.60
C HIS A 19 -10.79 12.23 -0.32
N PRO A 20 -11.82 12.42 -1.18
CA PRO A 20 -12.22 11.42 -2.17
C PRO A 20 -11.11 10.93 -3.10
N LEU A 21 -10.23 11.81 -3.59
CA LEU A 21 -9.20 11.44 -4.55
C LEU A 21 -8.13 10.54 -3.93
N VAL A 22 -7.67 10.89 -2.72
CA VAL A 22 -6.68 10.09 -1.99
C VAL A 22 -7.30 8.77 -1.54
N VAL A 23 -8.54 8.79 -1.03
CA VAL A 23 -9.26 7.57 -0.65
C VAL A 23 -9.40 6.64 -1.86
N HIS A 24 -9.88 7.14 -3.01
CA HIS A 24 -10.03 6.35 -4.25
C HIS A 24 -8.70 5.75 -4.70
N PHE A 25 -7.61 6.52 -4.61
CA PHE A 25 -6.29 6.02 -4.95
C PHE A 25 -5.88 4.84 -4.06
N VAL A 26 -6.09 4.95 -2.75
CA VAL A 26 -5.77 3.88 -1.77
C VAL A 26 -6.64 2.64 -1.98
N VAL A 27 -7.96 2.81 -2.13
CA VAL A 27 -8.89 1.67 -2.29
C VAL A 27 -8.72 0.94 -3.62
N VAL A 28 -8.03 1.53 -4.60
CA VAL A 28 -7.65 0.84 -5.84
C VAL A 28 -6.26 0.22 -5.71
N LEU A 29 -5.27 0.97 -5.23
CA LEU A 29 -3.89 0.52 -5.14
C LEU A 29 -3.71 -0.69 -4.24
N LEU A 30 -4.25 -0.66 -3.02
CA LEU A 30 -4.00 -1.72 -2.04
C LEU A 30 -4.58 -3.07 -2.49
N PRO A 31 -5.82 -3.17 -2.99
CA PRO A 31 -6.33 -4.43 -3.53
C PRO A 31 -5.55 -4.91 -4.75
N VAL A 32 -5.18 -4.01 -5.67
CA VAL A 32 -4.37 -4.38 -6.85
C VAL A 32 -3.01 -4.91 -6.42
N ALA A 33 -2.36 -4.27 -5.45
CA ALA A 33 -1.08 -4.71 -4.93
C ALA A 33 -1.17 -6.05 -4.19
N ALA A 34 -2.22 -6.25 -3.40
CA ALA A 34 -2.48 -7.52 -2.72
C ALA A 34 -2.68 -8.67 -3.73
N LEU A 35 -3.47 -8.44 -4.78
CA LEU A 35 -3.65 -9.40 -5.86
C LEU A 35 -2.34 -9.66 -6.62
N GLY A 36 -1.56 -8.61 -6.89
CA GLY A 36 -0.22 -8.73 -7.48
C GLY A 36 0.68 -9.65 -6.65
N LEU A 37 0.73 -9.42 -5.34
CA LEU A 37 1.52 -10.26 -4.42
C LEU A 37 1.03 -11.72 -4.41
N ILE A 38 -0.29 -11.95 -4.40
CA ILE A 38 -0.85 -13.31 -4.47
C ILE A 38 -0.43 -14.01 -5.77
N LEU A 39 -0.51 -13.31 -6.91
CA LEU A 39 -0.11 -13.86 -8.21
C LEU A 39 1.40 -14.17 -8.25
N GLU A 40 2.23 -13.32 -7.64
CA GLU A 40 3.68 -13.55 -7.52
C GLU A 40 4.00 -14.77 -6.66
N ILE A 41 3.23 -15.01 -5.58
CA ILE A 41 3.38 -16.21 -4.74
C ILE A 41 3.04 -17.48 -5.53
N ILE A 42 2.00 -17.45 -6.37
CA ILE A 42 1.56 -18.61 -7.16
C ILE A 42 2.50 -18.88 -8.34
N ALA A 43 2.99 -17.83 -9.00
CA ALA A 43 3.83 -17.92 -10.18
C ALA A 43 5.21 -17.26 -9.95
N PRO A 44 6.25 -18.05 -9.60
CA PRO A 44 7.60 -17.53 -9.30
C PRO A 44 8.19 -16.64 -10.41
N LYS A 45 7.86 -16.94 -11.67
CA LYS A 45 8.29 -16.14 -12.83
C LYS A 45 7.75 -14.69 -12.78
N LEU A 46 6.56 -14.48 -12.21
CA LEU A 46 6.01 -13.14 -12.00
C LEU A 46 6.75 -12.44 -10.86
N ALA A 47 7.07 -13.15 -9.77
CA ALA A 47 7.80 -12.60 -8.63
C ALA A 47 9.16 -12.02 -9.04
N ASP A 48 9.89 -12.71 -9.92
CA ASP A 48 11.18 -12.23 -10.41
C ASP A 48 11.08 -10.95 -11.23
N ARG A 49 10.01 -10.80 -12.02
CA ARG A 49 9.81 -9.66 -12.93
C ARG A 49 9.10 -8.47 -12.29
N TYR A 50 8.09 -8.71 -11.47
CA TYR A 50 7.17 -7.70 -10.94
C TYR A 50 7.30 -7.47 -9.43
N GLY A 51 8.04 -8.30 -8.69
CA GLY A 51 8.12 -8.17 -7.22
C GLY A 51 8.56 -6.80 -6.72
N TRP A 52 9.49 -6.14 -7.42
CA TRP A 52 9.88 -4.76 -7.10
C TRP A 52 8.78 -3.74 -7.39
N LEU A 53 8.00 -3.94 -8.45
CA LEU A 53 6.85 -3.10 -8.77
C LEU A 53 5.77 -3.26 -7.69
N THR A 54 5.46 -4.49 -7.28
CA THR A 54 4.50 -4.77 -6.21
C THR A 54 4.92 -4.12 -4.88
N ILE A 55 6.21 -4.18 -4.51
CA ILE A 55 6.75 -3.47 -3.34
C ILE A 55 6.56 -1.95 -3.47
N LEU A 56 6.87 -1.36 -4.62
CA LEU A 56 6.70 0.08 -4.85
C LEU A 56 5.23 0.50 -4.72
N VAL A 57 4.32 -0.27 -5.32
CA VAL A 57 2.87 -0.03 -5.26
C VAL A 57 2.37 -0.14 -3.82
N LEU A 58 2.82 -1.14 -3.06
CA LEU A 58 2.50 -1.28 -1.62
C LEU A 58 3.06 -0.13 -0.79
N ALA A 59 4.28 0.35 -1.08
CA ALA A 59 4.87 1.49 -0.38
C ALA A 59 4.03 2.76 -0.60
N VAL A 60 3.71 3.06 -1.85
CA VAL A 60 2.88 4.23 -2.22
C VAL A 60 1.48 4.10 -1.64
N GLY A 61 0.85 2.93 -1.75
CA GLY A 61 -0.48 2.67 -1.19
C GLY A 61 -0.52 2.81 0.34
N THR A 62 0.52 2.35 1.04
CA THR A 62 0.65 2.48 2.51
C THR A 62 0.80 3.94 2.91
N ALA A 63 1.68 4.70 2.25
CA ALA A 63 1.84 6.13 2.52
C ALA A 63 0.53 6.89 2.27
N ALA A 64 -0.13 6.61 1.14
CA ALA A 64 -1.42 7.20 0.82
C ALA A 64 -2.51 6.84 1.84
N ALA A 65 -2.50 5.63 2.42
CA ALA A 65 -3.44 5.23 3.46
C ALA A 65 -3.29 6.09 4.73
N PHE A 66 -2.06 6.39 5.17
CA PHE A 66 -1.83 7.29 6.32
C PHE A 66 -2.30 8.71 6.05
N VAL A 67 -2.11 9.21 4.81
CA VAL A 67 -2.62 10.54 4.41
C VAL A 67 -4.15 10.53 4.38
N SER A 68 -4.75 9.46 3.83
CA SER A 68 -6.20 9.29 3.75
C SER A 68 -6.85 9.26 5.13
N GLN A 69 -6.24 8.59 6.11
CA GLN A 69 -6.73 8.55 7.49
C GLN A 69 -6.74 9.95 8.11
N GLN A 70 -5.62 10.68 8.04
CA GLN A 70 -5.51 12.03 8.59
C GLN A 70 -6.53 13.00 7.94
N ALA A 71 -6.71 12.89 6.63
CA ALA A 71 -7.71 13.67 5.91
C ALA A 71 -9.15 13.35 6.35
N GLY A 72 -9.46 12.07 6.62
CA GLY A 72 -10.77 11.64 7.11
C GLY A 72 -11.05 12.14 8.52
N GLU A 73 -10.08 12.00 9.43
CA GLU A 73 -10.19 12.52 10.80
C GLU A 73 -10.39 14.05 10.82
N ALA A 74 -9.70 14.79 9.94
CA ALA A 74 -9.90 16.24 9.82
C ALA A 74 -11.30 16.62 9.32
N LEU A 75 -11.88 15.83 8.41
CA LEU A 75 -13.24 16.03 7.90
C LEU A 75 -14.29 15.65 8.95
N ALA A 76 -14.06 14.57 9.70
CA ALA A 76 -14.94 14.09 10.75
C ALA A 76 -15.23 15.16 11.82
N LEU A 77 -14.26 16.02 12.11
CA LEU A 77 -14.43 17.16 13.02
C LEU A 77 -15.48 18.18 12.55
N ARG A 78 -15.74 18.26 11.23
CA ARG A 78 -16.65 19.24 10.62
C ARG A 78 -18.04 18.68 10.33
N VAL A 79 -18.13 17.41 9.93
CA VAL A 79 -19.39 16.80 9.46
C VAL A 79 -19.88 15.63 10.31
N GLY A 80 -19.09 15.20 11.30
CA GLY A 80 -19.35 13.99 12.09
C GLY A 80 -19.05 12.72 11.31
N GLU A 81 -18.76 11.62 12.01
CA GLU A 81 -18.50 10.32 11.35
C GLU A 81 -19.24 9.13 11.97
N PRO A 82 -19.66 8.14 11.16
CA PRO A 82 -20.14 6.86 11.66
C PRO A 82 -19.01 6.11 12.36
N GLN A 83 -19.21 5.73 13.63
CA GLN A 83 -18.17 5.12 14.48
C GLN A 83 -17.52 3.86 13.87
N LEU A 84 -18.29 3.07 13.11
CA LEU A 84 -17.78 1.87 12.44
C LEU A 84 -16.75 2.22 11.34
N HIS A 85 -17.03 3.24 10.53
CA HIS A 85 -16.16 3.65 9.42
C HIS A 85 -14.83 4.22 9.94
N ALA A 86 -14.89 5.06 10.98
CA ALA A 86 -13.72 5.65 11.59
C ALA A 86 -12.77 4.57 12.19
N THR A 87 -13.34 3.50 12.75
CA THR A 87 -12.56 2.42 13.34
C THR A 87 -11.80 1.61 12.28
N LEU A 88 -12.47 1.26 11.18
CA LEU A 88 -11.83 0.57 10.05
C LEU A 88 -10.80 1.47 9.35
N GLY A 89 -11.12 2.76 9.19
CA GLY A 89 -10.21 3.75 8.61
C GLY A 89 -8.90 3.89 9.39
N ARG A 90 -8.94 3.79 10.73
CA ARG A 90 -7.74 3.77 11.59
C ARG A 90 -6.91 2.49 11.47
N MET A 91 -7.52 1.36 11.10
CA MET A 91 -6.81 0.07 10.98
C MET A 91 -6.13 -0.09 9.61
N LEU A 92 -6.68 0.52 8.56
CA LEU A 92 -6.25 0.34 7.18
C LEU A 92 -4.74 0.65 6.96
N PRO A 93 -4.17 1.76 7.46
CA PRO A 93 -2.76 2.08 7.20
C PRO A 93 -1.81 1.08 7.86
N TRP A 94 -2.19 0.54 9.02
CA TRP A 94 -1.42 -0.49 9.71
C TRP A 94 -1.51 -1.84 9.01
N ALA A 95 -2.68 -2.21 8.49
CA ALA A 95 -2.82 -3.41 7.66
C ALA A 95 -2.01 -3.30 6.36
N ALA A 96 -2.04 -2.14 5.70
CA ALA A 96 -1.24 -1.86 4.51
C ALA A 96 0.27 -1.93 4.82
N ALA A 97 0.70 -1.33 5.93
CA ALA A 97 2.09 -1.37 6.37
C ALA A 97 2.55 -2.81 6.68
N ALA A 98 1.71 -3.62 7.33
CA ALA A 98 2.00 -5.03 7.58
C ALA A 98 2.17 -5.80 6.27
N LEU A 99 1.27 -5.61 5.29
CA LEU A 99 1.36 -6.24 3.98
C LEU A 99 2.62 -5.81 3.23
N PHE A 100 2.97 -4.52 3.28
CA PHE A 100 4.20 -4.00 2.70
C PHE A 100 5.45 -4.65 3.33
N VAL A 101 5.52 -4.73 4.66
CA VAL A 101 6.63 -5.39 5.36
C VAL A 101 6.73 -6.87 4.97
N VAL A 102 5.60 -7.58 4.90
CA VAL A 102 5.56 -8.97 4.45
C VAL A 102 6.13 -9.10 3.03
N ALA A 103 5.71 -8.24 2.09
CA ALA A 103 6.21 -8.27 0.71
C ALA A 103 7.71 -7.99 0.63
N VAL A 104 8.21 -6.99 1.38
CA VAL A 104 9.63 -6.61 1.44
C VAL A 104 10.50 -7.74 2.00
N ILE A 105 10.01 -8.48 2.99
CA ILE A 105 10.73 -9.62 3.58
C ILE A 105 10.63 -10.85 2.66
N TRP A 106 9.46 -11.10 2.08
CA TRP A 106 9.20 -12.28 1.28
C TRP A 106 10.01 -12.32 -0.02
N LEU A 107 10.06 -11.22 -0.78
CA LEU A 107 10.73 -11.19 -2.09
C LEU A 107 12.23 -11.61 -2.05
N PRO A 108 13.08 -11.10 -1.14
CA PRO A 108 14.46 -11.54 -1.06
C PRO A 108 14.58 -12.99 -0.57
N LEU A 109 13.70 -13.46 0.31
CA LEU A 109 13.68 -14.87 0.75
C LEU A 109 13.33 -15.81 -0.41
N HIS A 110 12.31 -15.44 -1.21
CA HIS A 110 11.91 -16.17 -2.40
C HIS A 110 13.07 -16.31 -3.40
N ARG A 111 13.75 -15.19 -3.72
CA ARG A 111 14.90 -15.19 -4.65
C ARG A 111 16.09 -16.00 -4.14
N ARG A 112 16.32 -16.06 -2.83
CA ARG A 112 17.40 -16.88 -2.24
C ARG A 112 17.10 -18.37 -2.33
N ALA A 113 15.85 -18.77 -2.07
CA ALA A 113 15.43 -20.16 -2.16
C ALA A 113 15.56 -20.70 -3.59
N TYR A 114 15.16 -19.92 -4.59
CA TYR A 114 15.21 -20.33 -5.99
C TYR A 114 16.64 -20.54 -6.51
N LYS A 115 17.55 -19.60 -6.22
CA LYS A 115 18.98 -19.70 -6.60
C LYS A 115 19.68 -20.93 -6.02
N THR A 116 19.33 -21.31 -4.80
CA THR A 116 19.92 -22.48 -4.13
C THR A 116 19.52 -23.80 -4.80
N LEU A 117 18.29 -23.90 -5.30
CA LEU A 117 17.80 -25.10 -6.00
C LEU A 117 18.52 -25.29 -7.34
N GLU A 118 18.66 -24.21 -8.11
CA GLU A 118 19.33 -24.24 -9.41
C GLU A 118 20.80 -24.68 -9.30
N HIS A 119 21.52 -24.18 -8.28
CA HIS A 119 22.93 -24.53 -8.09
C HIS A 119 23.14 -26.01 -7.72
N ARG A 120 22.21 -26.63 -6.98
CA ARG A 120 22.27 -28.06 -6.63
C ARG A 120 22.00 -28.96 -7.84
N SER A 121 21.10 -28.56 -8.73
CA SER A 121 20.78 -29.32 -9.94
C SER A 121 21.93 -29.35 -10.96
N GLY A 122 22.71 -28.26 -11.06
CA GLY A 122 23.86 -28.19 -11.95
C GLY A 122 25.14 -28.87 -11.42
N ALA A 123 25.23 -29.17 -10.13
CA ALA A 123 26.38 -29.84 -9.52
C ALA A 123 26.30 -31.38 -9.58
N SER A 124 25.16 -31.94 -10.00
CA SER A 124 24.92 -33.39 -10.07
C SER A 124 25.01 -33.99 -11.48
N THR A 125 25.43 -33.21 -12.48
CA THR A 125 25.63 -33.64 -13.89
C THR A 125 27.09 -33.51 -14.28
#